data_AF-A0AA37GSS5-F1
#
_entry.id   AF-A0AA37GSS5-F1
#
_cell.length_a   1.000
_cell.length_b   1.000
_cell.length_c   1.000
_cell.angle_alpha   90.00
_cell.angle_beta   90.00
_cell.angle_gamma   90.00
#
_symmetry.space_group_name_H-M   'P 1'
#
loop_
_entity.id
_entity.type
_entity.pdbx_description
1 polymer ?
#
loop_
_entity_poly.entity_id
_entity_poly.type
_entity_poly.pdbx_seq_one_letter_code
_entity_poly.pdbx_strand_id
1 'polypeptide(L)'
;MASTLSTCVQLSKEKQHRLGKSPTEEREYPVNIGPLADKVLVERRGASWGVHMVANGVIFCLDLEAEELRAYEGLAHTSTVFPIKSFGSWSTHGIIGQADWVSVSTTTNGNRIAVTINGREIATITDVQVRPLLGGADINTGSVAFGGPEGWLSIYRNLLVKDTSGKVLYENDLLPGNRDRTLADFQVGTNTVACMIDGAKRDRATFGGDLFVSGRGVAYSGLYMAAVSGSIELLASHQTREGYLGNLCPIQAPIHVGNEAPPTYAFYSMTYALLLVVAIKDYWLHSGDDEALRRYLPAAEKLLRFAGSNETPSGLIEMPPNMSSESFFCLSSLLITVNRV
;
A
#
# COMPACT_ATOMS: atom_id res chain seq x y z
N MET A 1 -8.32 20.79 1.62
CA MET A 1 -7.79 19.70 0.77
C MET A 1 -7.44 18.54 1.69
N ALA A 2 -7.81 17.29 1.36
CA ALA A 2 -7.48 16.16 2.22
C ALA A 2 -6.01 15.76 1.98
N SER A 3 -5.18 15.79 3.01
CA SER A 3 -3.85 15.18 3.02
C SER A 3 -3.98 13.66 3.14
N THR A 4 -3.39 12.94 2.19
CA THR A 4 -3.39 11.47 2.15
C THR A 4 -2.14 10.94 2.83
N LEU A 5 -2.28 9.94 3.70
CA LEU A 5 -1.16 9.15 4.21
C LEU A 5 -0.68 8.22 3.09
N SER A 6 0.28 8.67 2.30
CA SER A 6 0.80 7.90 1.15
C SER A 6 2.01 7.03 1.49
N THR A 7 2.54 7.10 2.71
CA THR A 7 3.84 6.54 3.06
C THR A 7 3.78 5.78 4.37
N CYS A 8 4.14 4.49 4.32
CA CYS A 8 4.12 3.57 5.45
C CYS A 8 5.33 2.63 5.43
N VAL A 9 5.73 2.18 6.60
CA VAL A 9 6.66 1.06 6.75
C VAL A 9 5.84 -0.21 6.91
N GLN A 10 6.02 -1.18 6.00
CA GLN A 10 5.48 -2.53 6.17
C GLN A 10 6.45 -3.37 7.02
N LEU A 11 5.92 -4.01 8.07
CA LEU A 11 6.68 -4.64 9.14
C LEU A 11 6.54 -6.16 9.19
N SER A 12 5.62 -6.72 8.40
CA SER A 12 5.41 -8.15 8.27
C SER A 12 6.23 -8.70 7.10
N LYS A 13 7.14 -9.66 7.40
CA LYS A 13 8.01 -10.36 6.43
C LYS A 13 7.69 -11.86 6.26
N GLU A 14 6.58 -12.40 6.78
CA GLU A 14 6.31 -13.86 6.68
C GLU A 14 4.91 -14.25 6.17
N LYS A 15 4.93 -15.10 5.13
CA LYS A 15 3.87 -15.98 4.58
C LYS A 15 2.43 -15.45 4.58
N GLN A 16 2.10 -14.57 3.64
CA GLN A 16 0.70 -14.25 3.31
C GLN A 16 0.09 -15.01 2.12
N HIS A 17 0.76 -16.03 1.53
CA HIS A 17 0.13 -16.82 0.47
C HIS A 17 0.33 -18.33 0.62
N ARG A 18 -0.73 -18.99 1.08
CA ARG A 18 -1.16 -20.28 0.51
C ARG A 18 -2.43 -20.01 -0.30
N LEU A 19 -2.25 -19.64 -1.57
CA LEU A 19 -3.33 -19.63 -2.55
C LEU A 19 -3.72 -21.11 -2.82
N GLY A 20 -4.91 -21.53 -2.40
CA GLY A 20 -5.49 -22.83 -2.80
C GLY A 20 -5.94 -23.82 -1.70
N LYS A 21 -6.48 -23.39 -0.56
CA LYS A 21 -7.21 -24.33 0.34
C LYS A 21 -8.62 -23.83 0.71
N SER A 22 -9.52 -24.81 0.87
CA SER A 22 -10.97 -24.69 1.04
C SER A 22 -11.44 -23.87 2.26
N PRO A 23 -12.70 -23.40 2.30
CA PRO A 23 -13.16 -22.35 3.23
C PRO A 23 -13.38 -22.76 4.70
N THR A 24 -12.91 -23.92 5.17
CA THR A 24 -13.38 -24.52 6.45
C THR A 24 -12.33 -24.68 7.54
N GLU A 25 -11.14 -24.10 7.43
CA GLU A 25 -10.19 -24.05 8.54
C GLU A 25 -10.22 -22.66 9.19
N GLU A 26 -10.57 -22.60 10.48
CA GLU A 26 -10.44 -21.42 11.33
C GLU A 26 -9.06 -20.80 11.12
N ARG A 27 -9.04 -19.58 10.57
CA ARG A 27 -7.81 -18.88 10.23
C ARG A 27 -7.15 -18.38 11.51
N GLU A 28 -6.10 -19.07 11.97
CA GLU A 28 -5.11 -18.47 12.87
C GLU A 28 -4.55 -17.22 12.19
N TYR A 29 -4.70 -16.06 12.83
CA TYR A 29 -4.20 -14.77 12.35
C TYR A 29 -2.78 -14.53 12.86
N PRO A 30 -1.71 -14.59 12.04
CA PRO A 30 -0.38 -14.27 12.52
C PRO A 30 0.08 -12.94 11.91
N VAL A 31 0.05 -11.89 12.74
CA VAL A 31 1.14 -10.95 13.04
C VAL A 31 0.49 -9.85 13.86
N ASN A 32 0.74 -9.85 15.16
CA ASN A 32 0.36 -8.78 16.06
C ASN A 32 1.51 -7.78 16.12
N ILE A 33 1.29 -6.53 15.70
CA ILE A 33 2.23 -5.45 16.00
C ILE A 33 2.07 -5.18 17.50
N GLY A 34 3.12 -5.50 18.25
CA GLY A 34 3.34 -5.02 19.60
C GLY A 34 3.41 -3.48 19.65
N PRO A 35 3.78 -2.89 20.80
CA PRO A 35 3.70 -1.45 20.98
C PRO A 35 4.51 -0.72 19.91
N LEU A 36 3.81 0.01 19.04
CA LEU A 36 4.34 1.17 18.34
C LEU A 36 4.55 2.21 19.41
N ALA A 37 5.79 2.40 19.87
CA ALA A 37 6.12 3.44 20.83
C ALA A 37 6.89 4.54 20.11
N ASP A 38 6.40 5.77 20.23
CA ASP A 38 7.06 6.96 19.74
C ASP A 38 6.85 8.13 20.71
N LYS A 39 7.69 9.14 20.56
CA LYS A 39 7.47 10.44 21.19
C LYS A 39 7.10 11.43 20.10
N VAL A 40 6.02 12.16 20.33
CA VAL A 40 5.54 13.18 19.42
C VAL A 40 5.52 14.55 20.09
N LEU A 41 6.01 15.56 19.39
CA LEU A 41 5.87 16.96 19.74
C LEU A 41 4.93 17.60 18.73
N VAL A 42 3.85 18.21 19.20
CA VAL A 42 2.90 18.92 18.33
C VAL A 42 3.34 20.38 18.24
N GLU A 43 3.80 20.79 17.05
CA GLU A 43 4.15 22.19 16.78
C GLU A 43 2.92 23.01 16.38
N ARG A 44 1.95 22.37 15.71
CA ARG A 44 0.72 23.03 15.27
C ARG A 44 -0.46 22.05 15.21
N ARG A 45 -1.54 22.41 15.92
CA ARG A 45 -2.85 21.72 15.99
C ARG A 45 -2.83 20.30 16.54
N GLY A 46 -2.12 19.37 15.93
CA GLY A 46 -2.21 17.97 16.31
C GLY A 46 -1.14 17.07 15.70
N ALA A 47 -1.25 15.78 16.01
CA ALA A 47 -0.42 14.71 15.48
C ALA A 47 -1.28 13.59 14.92
N SER A 48 -0.77 12.85 13.93
CA SER A 48 -1.47 11.70 13.39
C SER A 48 -0.51 10.57 13.00
N TRP A 49 -0.99 9.35 13.14
CA TRP A 49 -0.29 8.12 12.77
C TRP A 49 -1.31 7.09 12.31
N GLY A 50 -0.85 6.09 11.57
CA GLY A 50 -1.69 5.02 11.05
C GLY A 50 -1.13 3.65 11.37
N VAL A 51 -2.02 2.67 11.54
CA VAL A 51 -1.68 1.24 11.63
C VAL A 51 -2.52 0.45 10.64
N HIS A 52 -2.08 -0.76 10.29
CA HIS A 52 -2.77 -1.65 9.34
C HIS A 52 -2.97 -1.02 7.94
N MET A 53 -2.04 -0.16 7.53
CA MET A 53 -2.07 0.58 6.27
C MET A 53 -1.79 -0.33 5.05
N VAL A 54 -2.76 -0.47 4.13
CA VAL A 54 -2.65 -1.03 2.76
C VAL A 54 -3.59 -0.27 1.82
N ALA A 55 -3.14 0.80 1.18
CA ALA A 55 -4.03 1.71 0.43
C ALA A 55 -5.22 2.30 1.24
N ASN A 56 -5.40 1.93 2.50
CA ASN A 56 -6.21 2.48 3.58
C ASN A 56 -5.76 1.82 4.90
N GLY A 57 -6.12 2.38 6.04
CA GLY A 57 -5.82 1.77 7.34
C GLY A 57 -6.60 2.43 8.46
N VAL A 58 -6.20 2.14 9.70
CA VAL A 58 -6.73 2.85 10.88
C VAL A 58 -5.83 4.06 11.15
N ILE A 59 -6.40 5.24 10.96
CA ILE A 59 -5.74 6.52 11.11
C ILE A 59 -6.19 7.15 12.42
N PHE A 60 -5.23 7.50 13.25
CA PHE A 60 -5.44 8.25 14.49
C PHE A 60 -5.14 9.72 14.27
N CYS A 61 -6.00 10.61 14.77
CA CYS A 61 -5.83 12.05 14.73
C CYS A 61 -5.96 12.60 16.15
N LEU A 62 -4.83 12.95 16.75
CA LEU A 62 -4.74 13.60 18.04
C LEU A 62 -4.79 15.12 17.86
N ASP A 63 -5.91 15.74 18.24
CA ASP A 63 -6.17 17.17 18.13
C ASP A 63 -6.01 17.83 19.50
N LEU A 64 -5.02 18.72 19.65
CA LEU A 64 -4.78 19.40 20.93
C LEU A 64 -5.71 20.58 21.17
N GLU A 65 -6.30 21.16 20.13
CA GLU A 65 -7.25 22.27 20.28
C GLU A 65 -8.61 21.73 20.69
N ALA A 66 -9.05 20.64 20.07
CA ALA A 66 -10.27 19.95 20.47
C ALA A 66 -10.10 19.06 21.72
N GLU A 67 -8.86 18.84 22.17
CA GLU A 67 -8.50 17.90 23.24
C GLU A 67 -9.10 16.50 23.00
N GLU A 68 -8.99 16.00 21.78
CA GLU A 68 -9.60 14.74 21.34
C GLU A 68 -8.63 13.88 20.53
N LEU A 69 -8.68 12.56 20.77
CA LEU A 69 -8.17 11.54 19.88
C LEU A 69 -9.33 11.03 19.03
N ARG A 70 -9.22 11.06 17.71
CA ARG A 70 -10.20 10.48 16.77
C ARG A 70 -9.57 9.36 15.96
N ALA A 71 -10.35 8.36 15.59
CA ALA A 71 -9.88 7.24 14.77
C ALA A 71 -10.81 6.96 13.58
N TYR A 72 -10.21 6.71 12.41
CA TYR A 72 -10.91 6.49 11.15
C TYR A 72 -10.33 5.31 10.39
N GLU A 73 -11.17 4.49 9.77
CA GLU A 73 -10.77 3.63 8.66
C GLU A 73 -10.79 4.44 7.36
N GLY A 74 -9.68 4.46 6.62
CA GLY A 74 -9.61 5.10 5.31
C GLY A 74 -8.21 5.51 4.88
N LEU A 75 -8.15 6.36 3.87
CA LEU A 75 -6.92 7.02 3.36
C LEU A 75 -6.60 8.34 4.06
N ALA A 76 -7.63 8.95 4.65
CA ALA A 76 -7.57 10.22 5.34
C ALA A 76 -8.66 10.27 6.41
N HIS A 77 -8.58 11.27 7.29
CA HIS A 77 -9.59 11.59 8.30
C HIS A 77 -10.87 12.23 7.73
N THR A 78 -10.89 12.57 6.44
CA THR A 78 -12.05 13.16 5.76
C THR A 78 -12.45 12.31 4.57
N SER A 79 -13.76 12.15 4.38
CA SER A 79 -14.31 11.47 3.21
C SER A 79 -13.91 12.21 1.95
N THR A 80 -13.50 11.46 0.93
CA THR A 80 -13.23 12.01 -0.40
C THR A 80 -13.99 11.18 -1.44
N VAL A 81 -13.31 10.67 -2.47
CA VAL A 81 -13.89 9.66 -3.37
C VAL A 81 -14.06 8.32 -2.63
N PHE A 82 -13.19 8.06 -1.66
CA PHE A 82 -13.29 6.88 -0.80
C PHE A 82 -14.05 7.21 0.49
N PRO A 83 -14.99 6.35 0.90
CA PRO A 83 -15.67 6.50 2.16
C PRO A 83 -14.69 6.34 3.32
N ILE A 84 -15.02 6.99 4.44
CA ILE A 84 -14.36 6.78 5.72
C ILE A 84 -15.34 6.13 6.70
N LYS A 85 -14.83 5.30 7.59
CA LYS A 85 -15.60 4.77 8.73
C LYS A 85 -15.00 5.35 10.01
N SER A 86 -15.79 6.07 10.79
CA SER A 86 -15.37 6.52 12.11
C SER A 86 -15.38 5.34 13.09
N PHE A 87 -14.30 5.18 13.85
CA PHE A 87 -14.26 4.26 14.99
C PHE A 87 -14.66 4.94 16.31
N GLY A 88 -14.49 6.27 16.41
CA GLY A 88 -14.86 7.02 17.59
C GLY A 88 -14.02 8.28 17.82
N SER A 89 -14.37 8.98 18.90
CA SER A 89 -13.60 10.07 19.49
C SER A 89 -13.47 9.84 21.00
N TRP A 90 -12.31 10.18 21.56
CA TRP A 90 -11.99 10.02 22.97
C TRP A 90 -11.36 11.30 23.50
N SER A 91 -11.82 11.76 24.66
CA SER A 91 -11.25 12.95 25.29
C SER A 91 -9.81 12.72 25.75
N THR A 92 -8.97 13.72 25.53
CA THR A 92 -7.58 13.80 26.00
C THR A 92 -7.36 14.94 26.99
N HIS A 93 -8.45 15.55 27.47
CA HIS A 93 -8.42 16.65 28.43
C HIS A 93 -7.61 16.29 29.68
N GLY A 94 -6.65 17.15 30.03
CA GLY A 94 -5.78 16.98 31.19
C GLY A 94 -4.75 15.83 31.07
N ILE A 95 -4.60 15.21 29.91
CA ILE A 95 -3.62 14.14 29.64
C ILE A 95 -2.40 14.69 28.91
N ILE A 96 -2.60 15.74 28.12
CA ILE A 96 -1.56 16.34 27.27
C ILE A 96 -1.36 17.79 27.69
N GLY A 97 -0.12 18.14 28.04
CA GLY A 97 0.30 19.51 28.23
C GLY A 97 0.65 20.16 26.88
N GLN A 98 0.35 21.45 26.74
CA GLN A 98 0.76 22.21 25.56
C GLN A 98 2.30 22.33 25.52
N ALA A 99 2.89 22.09 24.34
CA ALA A 99 4.34 22.18 24.07
C ALA A 99 5.25 21.09 24.69
N ASP A 100 4.70 20.03 25.28
CA ASP A 100 5.48 18.90 25.78
C ASP A 100 5.57 17.75 24.78
N TRP A 101 6.61 16.93 24.92
CA TRP A 101 6.71 15.65 24.24
C TRP A 101 5.69 14.68 24.82
N VAL A 102 4.80 14.18 23.96
CA VAL A 102 3.78 13.20 24.29
C VAL A 102 4.32 11.81 23.97
N SER A 103 4.21 10.88 24.92
CA SER A 103 4.49 9.46 24.65
C SER A 103 3.24 8.82 24.08
N VAL A 104 3.32 8.30 22.87
CA VAL A 104 2.22 7.55 22.23
C VAL A 104 2.63 6.08 22.14
N SER A 105 1.70 5.19 22.47
CA SER A 105 1.85 3.76 22.29
C SER A 105 0.60 3.19 21.63
N THR A 106 0.74 2.53 20.49
CA THR A 106 -0.37 1.80 19.85
C THR A 106 -0.07 0.31 19.84
N THR A 107 -0.97 -0.50 20.38
CA THR A 107 -0.85 -1.96 20.42
C THR A 107 -1.94 -2.57 19.56
N THR A 108 -1.57 -3.48 18.67
CA THR A 108 -2.51 -4.23 17.83
C THR A 108 -2.46 -5.71 18.21
N ASN A 109 -3.62 -6.31 18.48
CA ASN A 109 -3.75 -7.73 18.75
C ASN A 109 -4.97 -8.27 18.00
N GLY A 110 -4.72 -8.96 16.88
CA GLY A 110 -5.73 -9.40 15.95
C GLY A 110 -6.54 -8.23 15.41
N ASN A 111 -7.83 -8.23 15.71
CA ASN A 111 -8.78 -7.19 15.33
C ASN A 111 -8.98 -6.11 16.41
N ARG A 112 -8.17 -6.11 17.47
CA ARG A 112 -8.22 -5.11 18.55
C ARG A 112 -7.04 -4.15 18.46
N ILE A 113 -7.32 -2.86 18.58
CA ILE A 113 -6.31 -1.81 18.70
C ILE A 113 -6.50 -1.07 20.03
N ALA A 114 -5.43 -0.84 20.76
CA ALA A 114 -5.42 0.01 21.95
C ALA A 114 -4.40 1.14 21.79
N VAL A 115 -4.78 2.34 22.19
CA VAL A 115 -3.91 3.53 22.18
C VAL A 115 -3.72 4.02 23.61
N THR A 116 -2.45 4.17 23.99
CA THR A 116 -2.02 4.75 25.26
C THR A 116 -1.29 6.05 24.99
N ILE A 117 -1.65 7.11 25.71
CA ILE A 117 -1.00 8.42 25.66
C ILE A 117 -0.50 8.75 27.06
N ASN A 118 0.79 9.09 27.19
CA ASN A 118 1.46 9.39 28.46
C ASN A 118 1.21 8.31 29.54
N GLY A 119 1.18 7.04 29.14
CA GLY A 119 0.96 5.89 30.02
C GLY A 119 -0.51 5.63 30.39
N ARG A 120 -1.46 6.43 29.92
CA ARG A 120 -2.90 6.23 30.12
C ARG A 120 -3.57 5.70 28.86
N GLU A 121 -4.34 4.61 28.97
CA GLU A 121 -5.16 4.12 27.86
C GLU A 121 -6.26 5.13 27.54
N ILE A 122 -6.33 5.56 26.27
CA ILE A 122 -7.27 6.57 25.77
C ILE A 122 -8.36 5.92 24.94
N ALA A 123 -7.99 4.96 24.10
CA ALA A 123 -8.88 4.32 23.16
C ALA A 123 -8.64 2.82 23.11
N THR A 124 -9.73 2.06 23.05
CA THR A 124 -9.75 0.65 22.66
C THR A 124 -10.78 0.51 21.54
N ILE A 125 -10.37 -0.06 20.41
CA ILE A 125 -11.19 -0.35 19.24
C ILE A 125 -11.18 -1.86 19.05
N THR A 126 -12.36 -2.48 18.90
CA THR A 126 -12.52 -3.91 18.61
C THR A 126 -13.06 -4.11 17.20
N ASP A 127 -13.00 -5.35 16.71
CA ASP A 127 -13.60 -5.75 15.44
C ASP A 127 -13.07 -4.96 14.22
N VAL A 128 -11.79 -4.56 14.30
CA VAL A 128 -11.07 -3.93 13.19
C VAL A 128 -10.80 -4.97 12.11
N GLN A 129 -11.32 -4.72 10.91
CA GLN A 129 -11.20 -5.60 9.76
C GLN A 129 -10.79 -4.77 8.52
N VAL A 130 -9.60 -4.19 8.56
CA VAL A 130 -9.09 -3.38 7.45
C VAL A 130 -8.72 -4.29 6.29
N ARG A 131 -9.42 -4.14 5.17
CA ARG A 131 -9.05 -4.73 3.88
C ARG A 131 -8.57 -3.62 2.95
N PRO A 132 -7.64 -3.92 2.02
CA PRO A 132 -7.26 -2.97 0.99
C PRO A 132 -8.49 -2.50 0.22
N LEU A 133 -8.65 -1.19 0.06
CA LEU A 133 -9.69 -0.60 -0.80
C LEU A 133 -9.49 -0.94 -2.28
N LEU A 134 -8.25 -1.27 -2.66
CA LEU A 134 -7.85 -1.60 -4.02
C LEU A 134 -7.28 -3.03 -4.03
N GLY A 135 -7.86 -3.90 -4.87
CA GLY A 135 -7.58 -5.34 -4.85
C GLY A 135 -8.25 -6.03 -3.65
N GLY A 136 -7.87 -7.27 -3.35
CA GLY A 136 -8.39 -7.95 -2.16
C GLY A 136 -7.35 -8.82 -1.45
N ALA A 137 -6.15 -8.26 -1.27
CA ALA A 137 -5.20 -8.89 -0.38
C ALA A 137 -5.82 -9.12 1.02
N ASP A 138 -5.26 -10.07 1.77
CA ASP A 138 -5.71 -10.34 3.14
C ASP A 138 -5.55 -9.11 4.03
N ILE A 139 -6.19 -9.17 5.20
CA ILE A 139 -6.10 -8.11 6.21
C ILE A 139 -4.63 -7.88 6.55
N ASN A 140 -4.18 -6.63 6.43
CA ASN A 140 -2.84 -6.29 6.87
C ASN A 140 -2.83 -6.02 8.36
N THR A 141 -2.07 -6.83 9.05
CA THR A 141 -1.91 -6.73 10.49
C THR A 141 -0.59 -6.10 10.90
N GLY A 142 0.22 -5.57 9.96
CA GLY A 142 1.64 -5.28 10.16
C GLY A 142 2.22 -4.06 9.41
N SER A 143 1.71 -2.84 9.60
CA SER A 143 2.35 -1.62 9.08
C SER A 143 2.08 -0.38 9.95
N VAL A 144 2.95 0.63 9.81
CA VAL A 144 2.88 1.92 10.52
C VAL A 144 3.07 3.06 9.53
N ALA A 145 2.33 4.14 9.68
CA ALA A 145 2.44 5.36 8.86
C ALA A 145 2.40 6.63 9.70
N PHE A 146 2.95 7.71 9.16
CA PHE A 146 2.88 9.05 9.72
C PHE A 146 2.32 10.04 8.70
N GLY A 147 1.66 11.07 9.22
CA GLY A 147 1.14 12.20 8.46
C GLY A 147 0.07 12.89 9.29
N GLY A 148 -0.86 13.60 8.65
CA GLY A 148 -1.96 14.21 9.37
C GLY A 148 -2.78 15.17 8.52
N PRO A 149 -3.90 15.65 9.06
CA PRO A 149 -4.76 16.66 8.44
C PRO A 149 -3.98 17.88 7.91
N GLU A 150 -4.54 18.53 6.89
CA GLU A 150 -3.96 19.75 6.34
C GLU A 150 -3.76 20.81 7.43
N GLY A 151 -2.56 21.39 7.47
CA GLY A 151 -2.20 22.41 8.46
C GLY A 151 -1.77 21.85 9.82
N TRP A 152 -1.77 20.53 10.04
CA TRP A 152 -1.17 19.95 11.24
C TRP A 152 0.35 19.86 11.08
N LEU A 153 1.09 20.01 12.18
CA LEU A 153 2.56 19.91 12.20
C LEU A 153 3.00 19.25 13.50
N SER A 154 3.74 18.15 13.37
CA SER A 154 4.27 17.36 14.47
C SER A 154 5.66 16.82 14.15
N ILE A 155 6.46 16.63 15.19
CA ILE A 155 7.79 16.03 15.14
C ILE A 155 7.74 14.70 15.88
N TYR A 156 8.26 13.65 15.26
CA TYR A 156 8.31 12.30 15.81
C TYR A 156 9.75 11.91 16.12
N ARG A 157 9.95 11.13 17.19
CA ARG A 157 11.24 10.51 17.52
C ARG A 157 11.08 9.18 18.24
N ASN A 158 12.14 8.39 18.22
CA ASN A 158 12.26 7.11 18.93
C ASN A 158 11.15 6.12 18.53
N LEU A 159 10.97 5.92 17.22
CA LEU A 159 10.04 4.92 16.71
C LEU A 159 10.58 3.52 17.01
N LEU A 160 9.85 2.78 17.83
CA LEU A 160 10.11 1.38 18.15
C LEU A 160 8.88 0.56 17.85
N VAL A 161 9.06 -0.52 17.08
CA VAL A 161 7.99 -1.47 16.78
C VAL A 161 8.43 -2.88 17.13
N LYS A 162 7.58 -3.58 17.89
CA LYS A 162 7.83 -4.94 18.35
C LYS A 162 6.74 -5.88 17.86
N ASP A 163 6.97 -7.19 17.94
CA ASP A 163 5.88 -8.17 17.88
C ASP A 163 5.33 -8.46 19.29
N THR A 164 4.36 -9.38 19.40
CA THR A 164 3.80 -9.80 20.70
C THR A 164 4.74 -10.59 21.59
N SER A 165 5.82 -11.13 21.06
CA SER A 165 6.87 -11.77 21.86
C SER A 165 7.87 -10.75 22.43
N GLY A 166 7.77 -9.48 22.04
CA GLY A 166 8.67 -8.40 22.41
C GLY A 166 9.90 -8.29 21.51
N LYS A 167 10.01 -9.09 20.45
CA LYS A 167 11.08 -8.98 19.45
C LYS A 167 10.92 -7.68 18.69
N VAL A 168 12.01 -6.95 18.52
CA VAL A 168 12.04 -5.71 17.72
C VAL A 168 11.90 -6.07 16.24
N LEU A 169 10.86 -5.52 15.60
CA LEU A 169 10.61 -5.64 14.17
C LEU A 169 11.21 -4.45 13.40
N TYR A 170 11.16 -3.27 14.00
CA TYR A 170 11.70 -2.04 13.43
C TYR A 170 12.08 -1.05 14.53
N GLU A 171 13.17 -0.33 14.31
CA GLU A 171 13.65 0.73 15.19
C GLU A 171 14.28 1.85 14.37
N ASN A 172 13.90 3.09 14.65
CA ASN A 172 14.49 4.28 14.06
C ASN A 172 14.31 5.47 15.03
N ASP A 173 15.38 6.20 15.34
CA ASP A 173 15.29 7.35 16.24
C ASP A 173 14.61 8.58 15.60
N LEU A 174 14.46 8.58 14.27
CA LEU A 174 13.93 9.66 13.43
C LEU A 174 14.71 10.98 13.57
N LEU A 175 15.96 10.91 14.00
CA LEU A 175 16.84 12.06 14.15
C LEU A 175 17.60 12.37 12.85
N PRO A 176 18.12 13.62 12.69
CA PRO A 176 18.85 14.01 11.49
C PRO A 176 20.00 13.07 11.09
N GLY A 177 20.65 12.42 12.05
CA GLY A 177 21.70 11.43 11.79
C GLY A 177 21.24 10.19 11.01
N ASN A 178 19.96 9.84 11.08
CA ASN A 178 19.34 8.73 10.36
C ASN A 178 18.44 9.19 9.20
N ARG A 179 18.48 10.47 8.82
CA ARG A 179 17.55 11.07 7.85
C ARG A 179 17.40 10.26 6.57
N ASP A 180 18.50 9.87 5.93
CA ASP A 180 18.43 9.22 4.61
C ASP A 180 17.78 7.83 4.71
N ARG A 181 18.07 7.08 5.78
CA ARG A 181 17.37 5.83 6.11
C ARG A 181 15.89 6.08 6.40
N THR A 182 15.56 7.07 7.21
CA THR A 182 14.16 7.40 7.55
C THR A 182 13.35 7.74 6.30
N LEU A 183 13.89 8.59 5.44
CA LEU A 183 13.23 8.96 4.19
C LEU A 183 13.04 7.74 3.28
N ALA A 184 14.05 6.87 3.17
CA ALA A 184 13.95 5.64 2.38
C ALA A 184 12.92 4.63 2.95
N ASP A 185 12.97 4.36 4.26
CA ASP A 185 12.07 3.42 4.93
C ASP A 185 10.60 3.83 4.78
N PHE A 186 10.33 5.14 4.85
CA PHE A 186 9.01 5.70 4.64
C PHE A 186 8.75 6.12 3.20
N GLN A 187 9.58 5.74 2.22
CA GLN A 187 9.40 6.05 0.79
C GLN A 187 9.14 7.55 0.50
N VAL A 188 9.74 8.44 1.29
CA VAL A 188 9.70 9.88 1.09
C VAL A 188 10.90 10.27 0.23
N GLY A 189 10.64 10.83 -0.95
CA GLY A 189 11.72 11.31 -1.82
C GLY A 189 11.29 11.53 -3.26
N THR A 190 12.25 11.44 -4.16
CA THR A 190 12.02 11.46 -5.60
C THR A 190 11.81 10.04 -6.11
N ASN A 191 11.11 9.90 -7.23
CA ASN A 191 10.87 8.60 -7.85
C ASN A 191 12.20 7.94 -8.25
N THR A 192 12.33 6.65 -7.99
CA THR A 192 13.52 5.85 -8.38
C THR A 192 13.69 5.79 -9.89
N VAL A 193 12.57 5.76 -10.62
CA VAL A 193 12.51 5.73 -12.08
C VAL A 193 11.48 6.73 -12.58
N ALA A 194 11.64 7.20 -13.81
CA ALA A 194 10.61 8.01 -14.46
C ALA A 194 9.37 7.14 -14.70
N CYS A 195 8.21 7.60 -14.26
CA CYS A 195 6.96 6.86 -14.38
C CYS A 195 5.85 7.74 -14.92
N MET A 196 4.95 7.14 -15.69
CA MET A 196 3.61 7.68 -15.89
C MET A 196 2.75 7.44 -14.65
N ILE A 197 1.87 8.40 -14.36
CA ILE A 197 0.93 8.35 -13.25
C ILE A 197 -0.51 8.45 -13.74
N ASP A 198 -1.42 7.81 -13.02
CA ASP A 198 -2.87 7.87 -13.23
C ASP A 198 -3.41 9.31 -13.13
N GLY A 199 -2.89 10.10 -12.18
CA GLY A 199 -3.35 11.47 -11.96
C GLY A 199 -2.42 12.29 -11.07
N ALA A 200 -2.27 13.58 -11.40
CA ALA A 200 -1.38 14.50 -10.67
C ALA A 200 -1.87 14.84 -9.25
N LYS A 201 -3.19 14.84 -9.02
CA LYS A 201 -3.75 15.11 -7.69
C LYS A 201 -3.69 13.86 -6.80
N ARG A 202 -4.18 12.74 -7.32
CA ARG A 202 -4.33 11.41 -6.71
C ARG A 202 -4.60 10.43 -7.87
N ASP A 203 -4.17 9.17 -7.83
CA ASP A 203 -3.39 8.47 -6.78
C ASP A 203 -1.88 8.70 -6.87
N ARG A 204 -1.40 9.34 -7.95
CA ARG A 204 0.04 9.51 -8.24
C ARG A 204 0.76 8.16 -8.29
N ALA A 205 0.05 7.14 -8.76
CA ALA A 205 0.56 5.79 -8.87
C ALA A 205 0.62 5.36 -10.34
N THR A 206 1.48 4.40 -10.63
CA THR A 206 1.55 3.78 -11.95
C THR A 206 0.59 2.60 -12.00
N PHE A 207 -0.25 2.53 -13.02
CA PHE A 207 -1.17 1.43 -13.28
C PHE A 207 -0.88 0.80 -14.64
N GLY A 208 -0.92 -0.53 -14.73
CA GLY A 208 -0.64 -1.26 -15.98
C GLY A 208 -1.66 -0.99 -17.08
N GLY A 209 -2.92 -0.73 -16.71
CA GLY A 209 -4.01 -0.42 -17.65
C GLY A 209 -3.93 1.01 -18.18
N ASP A 210 -3.64 1.98 -17.32
CA ASP A 210 -3.36 3.36 -17.72
C ASP A 210 -2.19 3.42 -18.69
N LEU A 211 -1.13 2.63 -18.43
CA LEU A 211 0.01 2.47 -19.32
C LEU A 211 -0.38 1.88 -20.68
N PHE A 212 -1.28 0.89 -20.71
CA PHE A 212 -1.82 0.35 -21.97
C PHE A 212 -2.60 1.38 -22.79
N VAL A 213 -3.41 2.22 -22.13
CA VAL A 213 -4.22 3.25 -22.81
C VAL A 213 -3.35 4.41 -23.27
N SER A 214 -2.55 4.98 -22.37
CA SER A 214 -1.84 6.25 -22.61
C SER A 214 -0.39 6.09 -23.08
N GLY A 215 0.25 4.94 -22.82
CA GLY A 215 1.66 4.71 -23.15
C GLY A 215 1.95 4.77 -24.65
N ARG A 216 1.04 4.28 -25.49
CA ARG A 216 1.12 4.46 -26.95
C ARG A 216 1.03 5.93 -27.36
N GLY A 217 0.19 6.70 -26.68
CA GLY A 217 0.05 8.14 -26.92
C GLY A 217 1.36 8.89 -26.73
N VAL A 218 2.21 8.48 -25.78
CA VAL A 218 3.54 9.06 -25.54
C VAL A 218 4.41 8.95 -26.80
N ALA A 219 4.41 7.78 -27.46
CA ALA A 219 5.22 7.55 -28.67
C ALA A 219 4.80 8.47 -29.83
N TYR A 220 3.50 8.66 -30.04
CA TYR A 220 2.99 9.48 -31.15
C TYR A 220 3.04 10.99 -30.89
N SER A 221 3.03 11.40 -29.63
CA SER A 221 3.07 12.82 -29.24
C SER A 221 4.50 13.37 -29.10
N GLY A 222 5.52 12.53 -29.30
CA GLY A 222 6.93 12.92 -29.12
C GLY A 222 7.30 13.16 -27.65
N LEU A 223 6.57 12.53 -26.72
CA LEU A 223 6.78 12.66 -25.29
C LEU A 223 7.89 11.70 -24.77
N TYR A 224 8.15 11.78 -23.47
CA TYR A 224 9.26 11.12 -22.80
C TYR A 224 9.06 9.60 -22.64
N MET A 225 9.48 8.81 -23.62
CA MET A 225 9.37 7.33 -23.62
C MET A 225 10.09 6.64 -22.45
N ALA A 226 11.06 7.30 -21.81
CA ALA A 226 11.68 6.78 -20.60
C ALA A 226 10.69 6.69 -19.42
N ALA A 227 9.62 7.49 -19.40
CA ALA A 227 8.53 7.33 -18.42
C ALA A 227 7.71 6.06 -18.66
N VAL A 228 7.53 5.65 -19.91
CA VAL A 228 6.88 4.37 -20.27
C VAL A 228 7.77 3.21 -19.83
N SER A 229 9.07 3.27 -20.14
CA SER A 229 10.05 2.25 -19.76
C SER A 229 10.17 2.08 -18.24
N GLY A 230 10.30 3.19 -17.50
CA GLY A 230 10.39 3.13 -16.04
C GLY A 230 9.09 2.69 -15.37
N SER A 231 7.92 2.99 -15.95
CA SER A 231 6.64 2.40 -15.50
C SER A 231 6.61 0.88 -15.69
N ILE A 232 7.12 0.36 -16.80
CA ILE A 232 7.25 -1.09 -17.03
C ILE A 232 8.21 -1.68 -15.99
N GLU A 233 9.37 -1.06 -15.79
CA GLU A 233 10.38 -1.51 -14.83
C GLU A 233 9.81 -1.63 -13.42
N LEU A 234 9.15 -0.56 -12.95
CA LEU A 234 8.55 -0.51 -11.62
C LEU A 234 7.49 -1.59 -11.44
N LEU A 235 6.57 -1.75 -12.39
CA LEU A 235 5.51 -2.75 -12.27
C LEU A 235 6.04 -4.19 -12.40
N ALA A 236 6.95 -4.43 -13.34
CA ALA A 236 7.54 -5.74 -13.56
C ALA A 236 8.41 -6.21 -12.38
N SER A 237 9.07 -5.29 -11.68
CA SER A 237 9.84 -5.65 -10.47
C SER A 237 8.95 -6.20 -9.36
N HIS A 238 7.66 -5.85 -9.34
CA HIS A 238 6.69 -6.30 -8.33
C HIS A 238 5.97 -7.60 -8.74
N GLN A 239 6.61 -8.49 -9.49
CA GLN A 239 6.05 -9.80 -9.83
C GLN A 239 6.12 -10.78 -8.64
N THR A 240 5.03 -11.47 -8.34
CA THR A 240 5.03 -12.54 -7.33
C THR A 240 5.86 -13.74 -7.75
N ARG A 241 6.22 -14.56 -6.76
CA ARG A 241 6.94 -15.81 -7.02
C ARG A 241 6.11 -16.77 -7.89
N GLU A 242 4.79 -16.76 -7.75
CA GLU A 242 3.85 -17.58 -8.51
C GLU A 242 3.65 -17.06 -9.94
N GLY A 243 4.01 -15.79 -10.22
CA GLY A 243 4.02 -15.22 -11.57
C GLY A 243 3.05 -14.07 -11.79
N TYR A 244 2.26 -13.69 -10.78
CA TYR A 244 1.33 -12.59 -10.92
C TYR A 244 2.09 -11.26 -10.97
N LEU A 245 1.90 -10.50 -12.04
CA LEU A 245 2.66 -9.29 -12.33
C LEU A 245 2.06 -8.10 -11.60
N GLY A 246 2.93 -7.27 -10.99
CA GLY A 246 2.52 -6.00 -10.42
C GLY A 246 1.79 -5.15 -11.47
N ASN A 247 0.66 -4.56 -11.09
CA ASN A 247 -0.19 -3.83 -12.02
C ASN A 247 -0.75 -2.52 -11.45
N LEU A 248 -0.36 -2.20 -10.21
CA LEU A 248 -0.52 -0.92 -9.53
C LEU A 248 0.74 -0.71 -8.69
N CYS A 249 1.34 0.47 -8.68
CA CYS A 249 2.46 0.74 -7.78
C CYS A 249 2.61 2.24 -7.50
N PRO A 250 2.77 2.66 -6.22
CA PRO A 250 3.21 4.02 -5.92
C PRO A 250 4.55 4.32 -6.61
N ILE A 251 4.69 5.48 -7.24
CA ILE A 251 5.89 5.81 -8.03
C ILE A 251 7.17 6.03 -7.20
N GLN A 252 7.03 6.16 -5.89
CA GLN A 252 8.14 6.24 -4.93
C GLN A 252 8.53 4.87 -4.38
N ALA A 253 7.80 3.80 -4.75
CA ALA A 253 8.17 2.46 -4.35
C ALA A 253 9.54 2.07 -4.94
N PRO A 254 10.32 1.25 -4.21
CA PRO A 254 11.61 0.80 -4.70
C PRO A 254 11.44 -0.20 -5.86
N ILE A 255 12.46 -0.24 -6.72
CA ILE A 255 12.62 -1.35 -7.66
C ILE A 255 13.04 -2.59 -6.87
N HIS A 256 12.30 -3.67 -7.05
CA HIS A 256 12.58 -4.94 -6.38
C HIS A 256 13.53 -5.77 -7.24
N VAL A 257 14.76 -5.94 -6.75
CA VAL A 257 15.83 -6.69 -7.44
C VAL A 257 16.15 -8.04 -6.77
N GLY A 258 15.50 -8.34 -5.65
CA GLY A 258 15.73 -9.55 -4.87
C GLY A 258 14.73 -10.67 -5.17
N ASN A 259 14.97 -11.84 -4.57
CA ASN A 259 14.05 -12.99 -4.61
C ASN A 259 12.94 -12.90 -3.54
N GLU A 260 12.91 -11.82 -2.76
CA GLU A 260 11.85 -11.57 -1.77
C GLU A 260 10.53 -11.31 -2.49
N ALA A 261 9.42 -11.78 -1.92
CA ALA A 261 8.11 -11.50 -2.47
C ALA A 261 7.86 -9.98 -2.40
N PRO A 262 7.37 -9.36 -3.49
CA PRO A 262 7.07 -7.95 -3.49
C PRO A 262 5.88 -7.64 -2.55
N PRO A 263 5.79 -6.40 -2.04
CA PRO A 263 4.68 -5.93 -1.23
C PRO A 263 3.30 -6.19 -1.85
N THR A 264 2.32 -6.50 -1.00
CA THR A 264 0.96 -6.90 -1.40
C THR A 264 0.10 -5.77 -2.00
N TYR A 265 0.56 -4.52 -1.93
CA TYR A 265 -0.17 -3.37 -2.48
C TYR A 265 -0.17 -3.35 -4.03
N ALA A 266 0.67 -4.15 -4.69
CA ALA A 266 0.93 -3.99 -6.11
C ALA A 266 -0.10 -4.65 -7.06
N PHE A 267 -1.19 -5.18 -6.50
CA PHE A 267 -2.05 -6.15 -7.15
C PHE A 267 -3.51 -5.69 -7.15
N TYR A 268 -3.95 -5.16 -8.28
CA TYR A 268 -5.29 -4.62 -8.44
C TYR A 268 -6.21 -5.53 -9.25
N SER A 269 -5.77 -6.01 -10.43
CA SER A 269 -6.61 -6.85 -11.29
C SER A 269 -5.83 -7.65 -12.32
N MET A 270 -6.30 -8.88 -12.59
CA MET A 270 -5.73 -9.76 -13.61
C MET A 270 -5.77 -9.10 -14.99
N THR A 271 -6.85 -8.38 -15.31
CA THR A 271 -6.96 -7.65 -16.57
C THR A 271 -5.85 -6.60 -16.69
N TYR A 272 -5.61 -5.81 -15.63
CA TYR A 272 -4.55 -4.81 -15.63
C TYR A 272 -3.14 -5.42 -15.75
N ALA A 273 -2.93 -6.61 -15.15
CA ALA A 273 -1.68 -7.36 -15.33
C ALA A 273 -1.49 -7.82 -16.79
N LEU A 274 -2.54 -8.34 -17.43
CA LEU A 274 -2.48 -8.75 -18.84
C LEU A 274 -2.29 -7.56 -19.78
N LEU A 275 -2.92 -6.42 -19.49
CA LEU A 275 -2.73 -5.18 -20.24
C LEU A 275 -1.28 -4.67 -20.16
N LEU A 276 -0.58 -4.89 -19.04
CA LEU A 276 0.84 -4.58 -18.93
C LEU A 276 1.70 -5.40 -19.92
N VAL A 277 1.35 -6.65 -20.20
CA VAL A 277 2.03 -7.44 -21.25
C VAL A 277 1.89 -6.78 -22.62
N VAL A 278 0.69 -6.26 -22.91
CA VAL A 278 0.43 -5.52 -24.15
C VAL A 278 1.24 -4.23 -24.18
N ALA A 279 1.31 -3.50 -23.06
CA ALA A 279 2.11 -2.29 -22.93
C ALA A 279 3.63 -2.54 -23.13
N ILE A 280 4.17 -3.65 -22.62
CA ILE A 280 5.56 -4.08 -22.87
C ILE A 280 5.81 -4.28 -24.37
N LYS A 281 4.90 -5.01 -25.03
CA LYS A 281 4.97 -5.24 -26.48
C LYS A 281 4.88 -3.94 -27.27
N ASP A 282 3.93 -3.06 -26.93
CA ASP A 282 3.75 -1.78 -27.62
C ASP A 282 4.96 -0.84 -27.40
N TYR A 283 5.53 -0.80 -26.19
CA TYR A 283 6.77 -0.07 -25.91
C TYR A 283 7.91 -0.54 -26.82
N TRP A 284 8.12 -1.86 -26.92
CA TRP A 284 9.15 -2.42 -27.80
C TRP A 284 8.91 -2.05 -29.27
N LEU A 285 7.68 -2.17 -29.77
CA LEU A 285 7.35 -1.82 -31.16
C LEU A 285 7.60 -0.35 -31.48
N HIS A 286 7.44 0.55 -30.51
CA HIS A 286 7.66 2.00 -30.70
C HIS A 286 9.09 2.46 -30.46
N SER A 287 9.84 1.76 -29.60
CA SER A 287 11.20 2.16 -29.21
C SER A 287 12.31 1.39 -29.95
N GLY A 288 12.03 0.15 -30.38
CA GLY A 288 13.05 -0.79 -30.85
C GLY A 288 13.99 -1.28 -29.73
N ASP A 289 13.64 -1.10 -28.45
CA ASP A 289 14.49 -1.49 -27.32
C ASP A 289 14.43 -3.01 -27.07
N ASP A 290 15.28 -3.74 -27.78
CA ASP A 290 15.43 -5.19 -27.62
C ASP A 290 15.98 -5.58 -26.24
N GLU A 291 16.69 -4.70 -25.55
CA GLU A 291 17.21 -4.99 -24.21
C GLU A 291 16.06 -5.03 -23.19
N ALA A 292 15.18 -4.04 -23.23
CA ALA A 292 13.97 -4.02 -22.41
C ALA A 292 13.09 -5.24 -22.70
N LEU A 293 12.92 -5.63 -23.97
CA LEU A 293 12.17 -6.84 -24.31
C LEU A 293 12.79 -8.09 -23.68
N ARG A 294 14.11 -8.29 -23.82
CA ARG A 294 14.80 -9.45 -23.20
C ARG A 294 14.67 -9.44 -21.69
N ARG A 295 14.67 -8.27 -21.06
CA ARG A 295 14.53 -8.11 -19.62
C ARG A 295 13.13 -8.48 -19.12
N TYR A 296 12.07 -8.05 -19.82
CA TYR A 296 10.70 -8.17 -19.31
C TYR A 296 9.89 -9.33 -19.90
N LEU A 297 10.34 -9.94 -21.01
CA LEU A 297 9.67 -11.11 -21.60
C LEU A 297 9.53 -12.28 -20.61
N PRO A 298 10.55 -12.66 -19.81
CA PRO A 298 10.40 -13.75 -18.84
C PRO A 298 9.30 -13.48 -17.81
N ALA A 299 9.15 -12.23 -17.37
CA ALA A 299 8.09 -11.82 -16.45
C ALA A 299 6.71 -11.92 -17.13
N ALA A 300 6.58 -11.44 -18.36
CA ALA A 300 5.34 -11.56 -19.14
C ALA A 300 4.92 -13.02 -19.35
N GLU A 301 5.84 -13.90 -19.75
CA GLU A 301 5.54 -15.32 -19.90
C GLU A 301 5.11 -16.00 -18.59
N LYS A 302 5.74 -15.60 -17.48
CA LYS A 302 5.39 -16.13 -16.16
C LYS A 302 3.98 -15.72 -15.73
N LEU A 303 3.55 -14.50 -16.08
CA LEU A 303 2.16 -14.08 -15.91
C LEU A 303 1.21 -14.91 -16.76
N LEU A 304 1.54 -15.17 -18.03
CA LEU A 304 0.69 -15.98 -18.90
C LEU A 304 0.54 -17.43 -18.37
N ARG A 305 1.63 -18.01 -17.84
CA ARG A 305 1.58 -19.31 -17.15
C ARG A 305 0.72 -19.27 -15.89
N PHE A 306 0.82 -18.21 -15.09
CA PHE A 306 -0.03 -18.00 -13.92
C PHE A 306 -1.51 -17.89 -14.31
N ALA A 307 -1.84 -17.10 -15.33
CA ALA A 307 -3.21 -16.96 -15.82
C ALA A 307 -3.76 -18.31 -16.32
N GLY A 308 -2.96 -19.06 -17.09
CA GLY A 308 -3.31 -20.40 -17.56
C GLY A 308 -3.50 -21.43 -16.44
N SER A 309 -2.80 -21.31 -15.30
CA SER A 309 -3.03 -22.21 -14.16
C SER A 309 -4.38 -21.99 -13.46
N ASN A 310 -5.09 -20.92 -13.80
CA ASN A 310 -6.43 -20.61 -13.32
C ASN A 310 -7.51 -20.86 -14.41
N GLU A 311 -7.15 -21.56 -15.49
CA GLU A 311 -8.10 -22.00 -16.51
C GLU A 311 -8.99 -23.12 -15.95
N THR A 312 -10.29 -22.93 -16.08
CA THR A 312 -11.32 -23.91 -15.70
C THR A 312 -11.53 -24.93 -16.83
N PRO A 313 -12.19 -26.08 -16.57
CA PRO A 313 -12.48 -27.06 -17.62
C PRO A 313 -13.29 -26.54 -18.81
N SER A 314 -13.97 -25.38 -18.67
CA SER A 314 -14.69 -24.72 -19.77
C SER A 314 -13.78 -23.89 -20.69
N GLY A 315 -12.48 -23.77 -20.37
CA GLY A 315 -11.52 -22.93 -21.08
C GLY A 315 -11.54 -21.46 -20.66
N LEU A 316 -12.24 -21.13 -19.57
CA LEU A 316 -12.30 -19.78 -19.02
C LEU A 316 -11.31 -19.60 -17.88
N ILE A 317 -10.68 -18.42 -17.80
CA ILE A 317 -9.83 -18.04 -16.68
C ILE A 317 -10.73 -17.52 -15.56
N GLU A 318 -10.69 -18.16 -14.39
CA GLU A 318 -11.44 -17.73 -13.20
C GLU A 318 -10.47 -17.19 -12.14
N MET A 319 -10.69 -15.95 -11.72
CA MET A 319 -9.85 -15.28 -10.72
C MET A 319 -10.64 -15.07 -9.44
N PRO A 320 -10.00 -15.19 -8.27
CA PRO A 320 -10.69 -14.91 -7.02
C PRO A 320 -11.08 -13.42 -6.94
N PRO A 321 -12.11 -13.05 -6.13
CA PRO A 321 -12.65 -11.68 -6.07
C PRO A 321 -11.61 -10.59 -5.79
N ASN A 322 -10.50 -10.95 -5.15
CA ASN A 322 -9.40 -10.04 -4.86
C ASN A 322 -8.49 -9.72 -6.05
N MET A 323 -8.66 -10.43 -7.16
CA MET A 323 -7.93 -10.25 -8.41
C MET A 323 -8.89 -9.92 -9.57
N SER A 324 -10.20 -9.90 -9.33
CA SER A 324 -11.21 -9.36 -10.24
C SER A 324 -11.58 -7.94 -9.81
N SER A 325 -11.54 -6.98 -10.74
CA SER A 325 -11.76 -5.54 -10.49
C SER A 325 -13.22 -5.17 -10.22
N GLU A 326 -13.98 -6.01 -9.51
CA GLU A 326 -15.43 -5.80 -9.34
C GLU A 326 -15.77 -4.52 -8.56
N SER A 327 -14.81 -3.94 -7.83
CA SER A 327 -15.07 -2.83 -6.92
C SER A 327 -15.04 -1.43 -7.55
N PHE A 328 -14.55 -1.25 -8.78
CA PHE A 328 -14.22 0.10 -9.29
C PHE A 328 -14.80 0.48 -10.64
N PHE A 329 -15.06 -0.49 -11.50
CA PHE A 329 -15.83 -0.27 -12.71
C PHE A 329 -16.85 -1.39 -12.80
N CYS A 330 -18.13 -1.04 -12.76
CA CYS A 330 -19.18 -1.88 -13.28
C CYS A 330 -19.02 -1.93 -14.82
N LEU A 331 -17.95 -2.58 -15.29
CA LEU A 331 -17.80 -3.01 -16.66
C LEU A 331 -18.02 -4.52 -16.64
N SER A 332 -19.19 -4.90 -17.15
CA SER A 332 -19.58 -6.24 -17.54
C SER A 332 -18.38 -7.11 -17.93
N SER A 333 -18.31 -8.30 -17.30
CA SER A 333 -17.60 -9.51 -17.71
C SER A 333 -16.83 -9.39 -19.02
N LEU A 334 -15.53 -9.06 -18.95
CA LEU A 334 -14.66 -9.13 -20.10
C LEU A 334 -14.24 -10.60 -20.29
N LEU A 335 -14.91 -11.31 -21.20
CA LEU A 335 -14.49 -12.64 -21.65
C LEU A 335 -13.17 -12.52 -22.42
N ILE A 336 -12.11 -13.16 -21.93
CA ILE A 336 -10.88 -13.39 -22.69
C ILE A 336 -10.89 -14.85 -23.14
N THR A 337 -11.23 -15.09 -24.40
CA THR A 337 -11.11 -16.42 -25.04
C THR A 337 -9.70 -16.54 -25.60
N VAL A 338 -8.88 -17.42 -25.04
CA VAL A 338 -7.56 -17.75 -25.60
C VAL A 338 -7.76 -18.82 -26.68
N ASN A 339 -7.84 -18.41 -27.95
CA ASN A 339 -7.80 -19.36 -29.06
C ASN A 339 -6.37 -19.86 -29.25
N ARG A 340 -6.15 -21.17 -29.11
CA ARG A 340 -4.91 -21.83 -29.55
C ARG A 340 -4.85 -21.78 -31.08
N VAL A 341 -3.70 -21.36 -31.62
CA VAL A 341 -3.29 -21.66 -33.01
C VAL A 341 -2.44 -22.92 -32.98
#